data_AF-A0A0P1BPI3-F1
#
_entry.id   AF-A0A0P1BPI3-F1
#
_cell.length_a   1.000
_cell.length_b   1.000
_cell.length_c   1.000
_cell.angle_alpha   90.00
_cell.angle_beta   90.00
_cell.angle_gamma   90.00
#
_symmetry.space_group_name_H-M   'P 1'
#
loop_
_entity.id
_entity.type
_entity.pdbx_description
1 polymer ?
#
loop_
_entity_poly.entity_id
_entity_poly.type
_entity_poly.pdbx_seq_one_letter_code
_entity_poly.pdbx_strand_id
1 'polypeptide(L)'
;MATTAASPSAAASASSTAFQAPPIPTTWRSSLNAWFRGVQRDTAAAELHLYSMSTPYFRSATLDNAPNAPLDVAHAAAAGKVSGGGHATDLDTDGHAGRATTGAELAADGKVGSIRLVDIGPERHKKPISGIGSWLGRKETPRLVNMLEIGTPQTRESEEKVILLHGYGAGTAFYFQNLEAISQHPNSRLYALDWLGMGRSARVPFDVPKSAQANTDTRVEAAESFFTDSLEDWREVMGLEKMTLVGHSLGGYLSIAYTLKYPERVNRLVLISPAGIGADPDRGEETFAPKNEAKQEHDTHSSRQREWSGNTELSNSEPDAVVAEVRTQQADVAPSTSTMAAEDARRVAEKAEAAGKKASEGTSAKDDGEYQHNPPPRLGKRRRQILTTLWDANFSPFGLLRNSFFFGPMLAGRYTSRRFGALSDEQLRTMHSYTAGIFMARGSSEYALAHLLAPGAYARKPMVDRIAPIKVPVSFMYGEHDWMDIQGGKEAVQRLKDAGNAHGSVFCVPHAGHHITLDNPRASNTLIRKILLGQADVAAKEGRRLRVGSGFSSDSETI
;
A
#
# COMPACT_ATOMS: atom_id res chain seq x y z
N MET A 1 3.45 50.12 -51.09
CA MET A 1 3.59 49.84 -49.64
C MET A 1 2.99 48.46 -49.39
N ALA A 2 3.84 47.49 -49.04
CA ALA A 2 3.46 46.10 -48.87
C ALA A 2 2.71 45.90 -47.55
N THR A 3 1.49 45.38 -47.61
CA THR A 3 0.71 44.94 -46.46
C THR A 3 1.14 43.52 -46.07
N THR A 4 1.87 43.39 -44.97
CA THR A 4 2.27 42.12 -44.37
C THR A 4 1.08 41.47 -43.67
N ALA A 5 0.58 40.35 -44.20
CA ALA A 5 -0.38 39.48 -43.52
C ALA A 5 0.33 38.72 -42.39
N ALA A 6 -0.17 38.84 -41.17
CA ALA A 6 0.28 38.06 -40.03
C ALA A 6 -0.26 36.62 -40.16
N SER A 7 0.64 35.63 -40.19
CA SER A 7 0.30 34.21 -40.07
C SER A 7 -0.22 33.92 -38.67
N PRO A 8 -1.34 33.18 -38.50
CA PRO A 8 -1.76 32.73 -37.18
C PRO A 8 -0.77 31.69 -36.68
N SER A 9 -0.13 32.01 -35.55
CA SER A 9 0.67 31.09 -34.75
C SER A 9 -0.14 29.82 -34.49
N ALA A 10 0.43 28.68 -34.87
CA ALA A 10 -0.09 27.36 -34.59
C ALA A 10 -0.16 27.18 -33.07
N ALA A 11 -1.35 27.37 -32.51
CA ALA A 11 -1.69 26.82 -31.22
C ALA A 11 -1.49 25.30 -31.31
N ALA A 12 -0.42 24.81 -30.70
CA ALA A 12 -0.18 23.39 -30.53
C ALA A 12 -1.38 22.81 -29.80
N SER A 13 -2.25 22.12 -30.53
CA SER A 13 -3.25 21.23 -29.96
C SER A 13 -2.48 20.20 -29.14
N ALA A 14 -2.47 20.34 -27.82
CA ALA A 14 -2.03 19.30 -26.91
C ALA A 14 -2.99 18.12 -27.05
N SER A 15 -2.74 17.28 -28.04
CA SER A 15 -3.23 15.92 -28.11
C SER A 15 -2.81 15.24 -26.81
N SER A 16 -3.75 14.99 -25.90
CA SER A 16 -3.50 14.24 -24.67
C SER A 16 -3.16 12.81 -25.08
N THR A 17 -1.87 12.51 -25.26
CA THR A 17 -1.43 11.14 -25.51
C THR A 17 -1.81 10.30 -24.30
N ALA A 18 -2.69 9.31 -24.50
CA ALA A 18 -3.07 8.35 -23.48
C ALA A 18 -1.81 7.75 -22.81
N PHE A 19 -1.85 7.55 -21.50
CA PHE A 19 -0.72 6.98 -20.76
C PHE A 19 -0.34 5.62 -21.37
N GLN A 20 0.95 5.45 -21.66
CA GLN A 20 1.49 4.19 -22.17
C GLN A 20 2.51 3.63 -21.19
N ALA A 21 2.15 2.52 -20.54
CA ALA A 21 3.01 1.90 -19.55
C ALA A 21 4.32 1.42 -20.19
N PRO A 22 5.50 1.86 -19.69
CA PRO A 22 6.79 1.43 -20.23
C PRO A 22 7.02 -0.07 -20.05
N PRO A 23 7.91 -0.68 -20.85
CA PRO A 23 8.33 -2.06 -20.65
C PRO A 23 8.95 -2.28 -19.27
N ILE A 24 8.68 -3.42 -18.66
CA ILE A 24 9.23 -3.80 -17.35
C ILE A 24 10.74 -4.07 -17.51
N PRO A 25 11.61 -3.43 -16.71
CA PRO A 25 13.04 -3.75 -16.72
C PRO A 25 13.30 -5.15 -16.19
N THR A 26 13.86 -6.02 -17.03
CA THR A 26 14.22 -7.41 -16.66
C THR A 26 15.71 -7.68 -16.77
N THR A 27 16.48 -6.74 -17.32
CA THR A 27 17.93 -6.85 -17.55
C THR A 27 18.67 -5.65 -16.97
N TRP A 28 19.96 -5.79 -16.69
CA TRP A 28 20.77 -4.67 -16.18
C TRP A 28 20.78 -3.45 -17.12
N ARG A 29 20.77 -3.67 -18.44
CA ARG A 29 20.72 -2.58 -19.45
C ARG A 29 19.40 -1.83 -19.42
N SER A 30 18.28 -2.56 -19.42
CA SER A 30 16.94 -1.95 -19.33
C SER A 30 16.74 -1.23 -17.99
N SER A 31 17.34 -1.74 -16.92
CA SER A 31 17.32 -1.14 -15.59
C SER A 31 18.12 0.16 -15.52
N LEU A 32 19.31 0.20 -16.13
CA LEU A 32 20.10 1.43 -16.26
C LEU A 32 19.35 2.50 -17.07
N ASN A 33 18.72 2.11 -18.18
CA ASN A 33 17.90 3.02 -18.97
C ASN A 33 16.69 3.54 -18.17
N ALA A 34 16.00 2.66 -17.43
CA ALA A 34 14.87 3.05 -16.59
C ALA A 34 15.30 3.98 -15.45
N TRP A 35 16.47 3.74 -14.87
CA TRP A 35 17.08 4.58 -13.84
C TRP A 35 17.27 6.02 -14.33
N PHE A 36 17.86 6.21 -15.52
CA PHE A 36 18.05 7.54 -16.10
C PHE A 36 16.75 8.23 -16.53
N ARG A 37 15.70 7.49 -16.89
CA ARG A 37 14.39 8.08 -17.21
C ARG A 37 13.67 8.64 -15.99
N GLY A 38 13.99 8.13 -14.79
CA GLY A 38 13.31 8.49 -13.54
C GLY A 38 11.97 7.79 -13.40
N VAL A 39 11.94 6.67 -12.66
CA VAL A 39 10.76 5.80 -12.53
C VAL A 39 9.58 6.45 -11.77
N GLN A 40 9.82 7.57 -11.08
CA GLN A 40 8.82 8.28 -10.28
C GLN A 40 7.84 9.15 -11.07
N ARG A 41 8.18 9.57 -12.28
CA ARG A 41 7.45 10.68 -12.94
C ARG A 41 6.00 10.33 -13.32
N ASP A 42 5.71 9.05 -13.51
CA ASP A 42 4.43 8.58 -14.07
C ASP A 42 3.53 7.79 -13.10
N THR A 43 3.83 7.74 -11.79
CA THR A 43 3.05 6.95 -10.82
C THR A 43 1.57 7.36 -10.79
N ALA A 44 1.30 8.67 -10.87
CA ALA A 44 -0.06 9.19 -10.90
C ALA A 44 -0.82 8.84 -12.19
N ALA A 45 -0.12 8.88 -13.33
CA ALA A 45 -0.68 8.50 -14.62
C ALA A 45 -0.99 7.00 -14.65
N ALA A 46 -0.09 6.17 -14.11
CA ALA A 46 -0.30 4.74 -13.99
C ALA A 46 -1.49 4.41 -13.07
N GLU A 47 -1.63 5.12 -11.93
CA GLU A 47 -2.78 4.98 -11.03
C GLU A 47 -4.10 5.30 -11.75
N LEU A 48 -4.18 6.47 -12.39
CA LEU A 48 -5.37 6.88 -13.14
C LEU A 48 -5.70 5.90 -14.27
N HIS A 49 -4.69 5.41 -14.98
CA HIS A 49 -4.86 4.44 -16.08
C HIS A 49 -5.43 3.10 -15.58
N LEU A 50 -5.00 2.60 -14.43
CA LEU A 50 -5.58 1.38 -13.84
C LEU A 50 -7.08 1.53 -13.57
N TYR A 51 -7.49 2.69 -13.09
CA TYR A 51 -8.89 2.99 -12.77
C TYR A 51 -9.74 3.22 -14.02
N SER A 52 -9.22 3.93 -15.01
CA SER A 52 -9.93 4.19 -16.26
C SER A 52 -10.14 2.90 -17.08
N MET A 53 -9.19 1.96 -17.02
CA MET A 53 -9.32 0.64 -17.65
C MET A 53 -10.36 -0.26 -16.97
N SER A 54 -10.62 -0.07 -15.68
CA SER A 54 -11.33 -1.07 -14.86
C SER A 54 -12.66 -0.58 -14.30
N THR A 55 -12.98 0.70 -14.48
CA THR A 55 -14.21 1.29 -13.97
C THR A 55 -14.73 2.36 -14.94
N PRO A 56 -16.05 2.59 -15.01
CA PRO A 56 -16.60 3.69 -15.81
C PRO A 56 -16.37 5.08 -15.20
N TYR A 57 -16.07 5.16 -13.91
CA TYR A 57 -16.10 6.43 -13.15
C TYR A 57 -14.98 7.42 -13.49
N PHE A 58 -13.93 6.97 -14.19
CA PHE A 58 -12.74 7.77 -14.53
C PHE A 58 -12.51 7.91 -16.04
N ARG A 59 -13.45 7.51 -16.91
CA ARG A 59 -13.21 7.46 -18.36
C ARG A 59 -12.81 8.79 -19.01
N SER A 60 -13.34 9.91 -18.51
CA SER A 60 -13.02 11.26 -18.97
C SER A 60 -12.05 12.01 -18.05
N ALA A 61 -11.52 11.34 -17.03
CA ALA A 61 -10.59 11.91 -16.09
C ALA A 61 -9.18 11.96 -16.71
N THR A 62 -8.53 13.12 -16.66
CA THR A 62 -7.11 13.30 -17.02
C THR A 62 -6.39 14.01 -15.88
N LEU A 63 -5.07 13.81 -15.75
CA LEU A 63 -4.31 14.47 -14.69
C LEU A 63 -4.55 15.99 -14.72
N ASP A 64 -4.82 16.56 -13.55
CA ASP A 64 -4.96 18.01 -13.30
C ASP A 64 -6.20 18.63 -13.94
N ASN A 65 -7.17 17.82 -14.43
CA ASN A 65 -8.36 18.30 -15.12
C ASN A 65 -9.46 18.87 -14.20
N ALA A 66 -9.26 18.80 -12.89
CA ALA A 66 -10.19 19.30 -11.90
C ALA A 66 -9.44 19.93 -10.72
N PRO A 67 -10.02 20.93 -10.04
CA PRO A 67 -9.41 21.50 -8.84
C PRO A 67 -9.41 20.48 -7.70
N ASN A 68 -8.47 20.67 -6.77
CA ASN A 68 -8.43 19.94 -5.50
C ASN A 68 -9.52 20.47 -4.55
N ALA A 69 -10.76 20.09 -4.80
CA ALA A 69 -11.96 20.60 -4.13
C ALA A 69 -12.95 19.44 -3.83
N PRO A 70 -14.03 19.69 -3.07
CA PRO A 70 -15.13 18.73 -2.93
C PRO A 70 -15.65 18.24 -4.28
N LEU A 71 -16.18 17.00 -4.31
CA LEU A 71 -16.47 16.28 -5.54
C LEU A 71 -17.45 17.00 -6.47
N ASP A 72 -18.43 17.71 -5.92
CA ASP A 72 -19.41 18.49 -6.68
C ASP A 72 -18.75 19.66 -7.42
N VAL A 73 -17.87 20.40 -6.74
CA VAL A 73 -17.08 21.49 -7.33
C VAL A 73 -16.12 20.94 -8.39
N ALA A 74 -15.40 19.87 -8.06
CA ALA A 74 -14.43 19.25 -8.98
C ALA A 74 -15.11 18.70 -10.24
N HIS A 75 -16.26 18.05 -10.09
CA HIS A 75 -17.06 17.54 -11.21
C HIS A 75 -17.64 18.68 -12.06
N ALA A 76 -18.19 19.73 -11.45
CA ALA A 76 -18.73 20.87 -12.17
C ALA A 76 -17.65 21.61 -12.99
N ALA A 77 -16.43 21.74 -12.44
CA ALA A 77 -15.28 22.27 -13.16
C ALA A 77 -14.87 21.38 -14.33
N ALA A 78 -14.71 20.06 -14.11
CA ALA A 78 -14.36 19.11 -15.17
C ALA A 78 -15.41 19.03 -16.29
N ALA A 79 -16.69 19.22 -15.96
CA ALA A 79 -17.80 19.27 -16.91
C ALA A 79 -17.96 20.64 -17.61
N GLY A 80 -17.08 21.62 -17.36
CA GLY A 80 -17.12 22.95 -17.96
C GLY A 80 -18.26 23.85 -17.48
N LYS A 81 -18.90 23.52 -16.35
CA LYS A 81 -20.05 24.25 -15.77
C LYS A 81 -19.66 25.36 -14.81
N VAL A 82 -18.39 25.47 -14.44
CA VAL A 82 -17.86 26.55 -13.59
C VAL A 82 -16.69 27.23 -14.32
N SER A 83 -16.92 28.46 -14.79
CA SER A 83 -15.87 29.37 -15.25
C SER A 83 -15.62 30.42 -14.17
N GLY A 84 -14.80 30.09 -13.17
CA GLY A 84 -14.52 31.01 -12.07
C GLY A 84 -13.30 30.62 -11.28
N GLY A 85 -12.23 31.41 -11.43
CA GLY A 85 -10.98 31.24 -10.70
C GLY A 85 -11.17 31.40 -9.20
N GLY A 86 -11.09 30.29 -8.48
CA GLY A 86 -10.59 30.27 -7.11
C GLY A 86 -9.11 29.97 -7.19
N HIS A 87 -8.26 30.83 -6.62
CA HIS A 87 -6.84 30.54 -6.47
C HIS A 87 -6.69 29.20 -5.75
N ALA A 88 -6.22 28.18 -6.48
CA ALA A 88 -5.58 27.04 -5.86
C ALA A 88 -4.44 27.61 -5.01
N THR A 89 -4.44 27.31 -3.71
CA THR A 89 -3.23 27.51 -2.92
C THR A 89 -2.18 26.59 -3.52
N ASP A 90 -1.21 27.18 -4.23
CA ASP A 90 0.00 26.50 -4.71
C ASP A 90 0.73 25.90 -3.51
N LEU A 91 0.36 24.67 -3.15
CA LEU A 91 1.16 23.82 -2.28
C LEU A 91 2.26 23.19 -3.14
N ASP A 92 3.08 24.05 -3.73
CA ASP A 92 4.26 23.64 -4.49
C ASP A 92 5.37 23.26 -3.51
N THR A 93 5.28 22.04 -3.01
CA THR A 93 6.41 21.34 -2.39
C THR A 93 6.46 19.95 -3.03
N ASP A 94 7.46 19.76 -3.90
CA ASP A 94 7.84 18.49 -4.54
C ASP A 94 6.88 17.94 -5.62
N GLY A 95 6.22 18.79 -6.41
CA GLY A 95 5.55 18.38 -7.66
C GLY A 95 4.37 17.41 -7.51
N HIS A 96 3.91 17.17 -6.27
CA HIS A 96 2.86 16.19 -5.98
C HIS A 96 1.47 16.81 -5.83
N ALA A 97 1.34 18.04 -5.32
CA ALA A 97 0.05 18.66 -5.01
C ALA A 97 -0.85 19.02 -6.22
N GLY A 98 -0.33 19.01 -7.46
CA GLY A 98 -1.09 19.44 -8.65
C GLY A 98 -2.05 18.39 -9.24
N ARG A 99 -1.97 17.12 -8.83
CA ARG A 99 -2.53 15.99 -9.59
C ARG A 99 -3.97 15.59 -9.27
N ALA A 100 -4.83 16.59 -9.06
CA ALA A 100 -6.26 16.36 -8.87
C ALA A 100 -6.95 16.04 -10.20
N THR A 101 -7.75 14.99 -10.24
CA THR A 101 -8.47 14.59 -11.45
C THR A 101 -9.87 14.12 -11.12
N THR A 102 -10.83 14.40 -12.00
CA THR A 102 -12.23 14.02 -11.84
C THR A 102 -12.86 13.70 -13.19
N GLY A 103 -13.75 12.71 -13.23
CA GLY A 103 -14.56 12.44 -14.43
C GLY A 103 -15.48 13.62 -14.75
N ALA A 104 -15.57 13.98 -16.03
CA ALA A 104 -16.54 14.97 -16.52
C ALA A 104 -17.95 14.39 -16.71
N GLU A 105 -18.06 13.07 -16.85
CA GLU A 105 -19.31 12.36 -17.11
C GLU A 105 -19.68 11.47 -15.92
N LEU A 106 -20.98 11.43 -15.61
CA LEU A 106 -21.51 10.50 -14.63
C LEU A 106 -21.65 9.11 -15.26
N ALA A 107 -21.30 8.07 -14.49
CA ALA A 107 -21.63 6.71 -14.84
C ALA A 107 -23.16 6.47 -14.78
N ALA A 108 -23.61 5.31 -15.26
CA ALA A 108 -25.03 4.98 -15.37
C ALA A 108 -25.78 4.98 -14.01
N ASP A 109 -25.06 4.79 -12.90
CA ASP A 109 -25.59 4.84 -11.53
C ASP A 109 -25.55 6.26 -10.91
N GLY A 110 -25.16 7.27 -11.69
CA GLY A 110 -25.08 8.66 -11.27
C GLY A 110 -23.82 9.01 -10.47
N LYS A 111 -22.82 8.11 -10.41
CA LYS A 111 -21.55 8.36 -9.70
C LYS A 111 -20.44 8.84 -10.63
N VAL A 112 -19.44 9.47 -10.05
CA VAL A 112 -18.21 9.92 -10.71
C VAL A 112 -17.01 9.67 -9.81
N GLY A 113 -15.86 9.43 -10.42
CA GLY A 113 -14.59 9.21 -9.74
C GLY A 113 -13.76 10.48 -9.67
N SER A 114 -13.06 10.66 -8.55
CA SER A 114 -12.04 11.71 -8.37
C SER A 114 -10.82 11.14 -7.64
N ILE A 115 -9.63 11.63 -7.99
CA ILE A 115 -8.39 11.38 -7.24
C ILE A 115 -7.84 12.75 -6.85
N ARG A 116 -7.51 12.95 -5.57
CA ARG A 116 -6.89 14.20 -5.11
C ARG A 116 -6.03 13.98 -3.87
N LEU A 117 -5.21 14.98 -3.55
CA LEU A 117 -4.41 15.02 -2.34
C LEU A 117 -5.10 15.90 -1.30
N VAL A 118 -5.64 15.29 -0.25
CA VAL A 118 -6.31 16.02 0.83
C VAL A 118 -5.27 16.50 1.84
N ASP A 119 -5.22 17.81 2.07
CA ASP A 119 -4.44 18.38 3.17
C ASP A 119 -5.17 18.12 4.49
N ILE A 120 -4.54 17.35 5.38
CA ILE A 120 -5.10 16.98 6.67
C ILE A 120 -4.66 17.92 7.80
N GLY A 121 -4.00 19.03 7.46
CA GLY A 121 -3.58 20.05 8.39
C GLY A 121 -2.40 19.63 9.28
N PRO A 122 -2.05 20.46 10.28
CA PRO A 122 -0.93 20.18 11.18
C PRO A 122 -1.21 18.98 12.08
N GLU A 123 -0.16 18.38 12.63
CA GLU A 123 -0.26 17.23 13.52
C GLU A 123 -0.98 17.58 14.83
N ARG A 124 -2.11 16.91 15.13
CA ARG A 124 -3.03 17.25 16.25
C ARG A 124 -2.39 17.28 17.64
N HIS A 125 -1.32 16.53 17.87
CA HIS A 125 -0.69 16.40 19.19
C HIS A 125 0.67 17.09 19.31
N LYS A 126 1.11 17.79 18.26
CA LYS A 126 2.39 18.50 18.27
C LYS A 126 2.20 19.94 18.74
N LYS A 127 2.87 20.31 19.84
CA LYS A 127 2.84 21.71 20.31
C LYS A 127 3.51 22.61 19.27
N PRO A 128 2.94 23.79 18.94
CA PRO A 128 3.59 24.74 18.07
C PRO A 128 4.94 25.15 18.67
N ILE A 129 5.98 25.19 17.83
CA ILE A 129 7.31 25.62 18.24
C ILE A 129 7.23 27.11 18.61
N SER A 130 7.17 27.40 19.91
CA SER A 130 7.19 28.75 20.47
C SER A 130 8.54 28.99 21.13
N GLY A 131 9.37 29.82 20.49
CA GLY A 131 10.72 30.15 21.00
C GLY A 131 11.43 31.21 20.16
N ILE A 132 12.37 31.91 20.78
CA ILE A 132 13.26 32.90 20.15
C ILE A 132 14.10 32.15 19.10
N GLY A 133 13.65 32.17 17.85
CA GLY A 133 14.25 31.41 16.74
C GLY A 133 13.25 30.71 15.81
N SER A 134 11.93 30.72 16.10
CA SER A 134 10.95 30.10 15.18
C SER A 134 10.90 30.76 13.80
N TRP A 135 11.39 31.99 13.66
CA TRP A 135 11.53 32.68 12.36
C TRP A 135 12.58 32.03 11.43
N LEU A 136 13.52 31.23 11.96
CA LEU A 136 14.48 30.47 11.15
C LEU A 136 13.85 29.24 10.46
N GLY A 137 12.53 29.06 10.61
CA GLY A 137 11.63 28.51 9.59
C GLY A 137 12.05 27.19 8.96
N ARG A 138 12.00 26.08 9.70
CA ARG A 138 11.77 24.78 9.04
C ARG A 138 10.34 24.81 8.49
N LYS A 139 10.18 24.94 7.17
CA LYS A 139 8.91 24.63 6.52
C LYS A 139 8.53 23.20 6.92
N GLU A 140 7.44 23.04 7.66
CA GLU A 140 6.90 21.71 7.95
C GLU A 140 6.46 21.07 6.63
N THR A 141 6.77 19.79 6.45
CA THR A 141 6.31 19.03 5.28
C THR A 141 4.78 18.93 5.33
N PRO A 142 4.06 19.37 4.28
CA PRO A 142 2.60 19.25 4.24
C PRO A 142 2.15 17.82 4.45
N ARG A 143 1.08 17.63 5.24
CA ARG A 143 0.47 16.32 5.49
C ARG A 143 -0.63 16.11 4.46
N LEU A 144 -0.26 15.52 3.32
CA LEU A 144 -1.18 15.26 2.22
C LEU A 144 -1.51 13.77 2.14
N VAL A 145 -2.80 13.45 2.12
CA VAL A 145 -3.33 12.08 1.95
C VAL A 145 -3.82 11.92 0.52
N ASN A 146 -3.24 10.98 -0.24
CA ASN A 146 -3.78 10.59 -1.54
C ASN A 146 -5.08 9.83 -1.34
N MET A 147 -6.12 10.33 -1.98
CA MET A 147 -7.47 9.81 -1.86
C MET A 147 -8.09 9.64 -3.24
N LEU A 148 -8.61 8.44 -3.48
CA LEU A 148 -9.63 8.19 -4.49
C LEU A 148 -11.01 8.27 -3.86
N GLU A 149 -11.95 8.90 -4.55
CA GLU A 149 -13.36 9.02 -4.17
C GLU A 149 -14.25 8.60 -5.34
N ILE A 150 -15.26 7.76 -5.08
CA ILE A 150 -16.32 7.43 -6.05
C ILE A 150 -17.68 7.61 -5.36
N GLY A 151 -18.50 8.51 -5.90
CA GLY A 151 -19.81 8.84 -5.33
C GLY A 151 -20.64 9.70 -6.27
N THR A 152 -21.87 10.00 -5.86
CA THR A 152 -22.65 11.06 -6.52
C THR A 152 -21.92 12.41 -6.33
N PRO A 153 -22.07 13.42 -7.19
CA PRO A 153 -21.32 14.67 -7.03
C PRO A 153 -21.50 15.31 -5.65
N GLN A 154 -22.72 15.36 -5.13
CA GLN A 154 -23.01 15.86 -3.78
C GLN A 154 -22.93 14.73 -2.74
N THR A 155 -22.12 14.94 -1.70
CA THR A 155 -22.09 14.05 -0.54
C THR A 155 -23.39 14.16 0.25
N ARG A 156 -24.00 13.01 0.55
CA ARG A 156 -25.24 12.94 1.35
C ARG A 156 -24.92 12.38 2.72
N GLU A 157 -25.52 12.91 3.78
CA GLU A 157 -25.33 12.38 5.14
C GLU A 157 -25.81 10.93 5.25
N SER A 158 -26.90 10.58 4.56
CA SER A 158 -27.49 9.23 4.59
C SER A 158 -26.65 8.16 3.89
N GLU A 159 -25.66 8.54 3.05
CA GLU A 159 -24.84 7.57 2.31
C GLU A 159 -23.86 6.85 3.27
N GLU A 160 -23.77 5.53 3.17
CA GLU A 160 -22.72 4.76 3.86
C GLU A 160 -21.35 5.16 3.30
N LYS A 161 -20.41 5.53 4.18
CA LYS A 161 -19.04 5.89 3.81
C LYS A 161 -18.15 4.68 3.95
N VAL A 162 -17.72 4.10 2.83
CA VAL A 162 -16.86 2.90 2.79
C VAL A 162 -15.43 3.33 2.49
N ILE A 163 -14.48 2.98 3.37
CA ILE A 163 -13.08 3.40 3.27
C ILE A 163 -12.22 2.16 3.05
N LEU A 164 -11.52 2.09 1.91
CA LEU A 164 -10.53 1.07 1.61
C LEU A 164 -9.14 1.50 2.08
N LEU A 165 -8.49 0.63 2.85
CA LEU A 165 -7.19 0.89 3.48
C LEU A 165 -6.21 -0.24 3.12
N HIS A 166 -5.18 0.10 2.34
CA HIS A 166 -4.23 -0.87 1.82
C HIS A 166 -3.23 -1.38 2.89
N GLY A 167 -2.56 -2.50 2.59
CA GLY A 167 -1.49 -3.08 3.40
C GLY A 167 -0.11 -2.45 3.17
N TYR A 168 0.91 -2.89 3.91
CA TYR A 168 2.28 -2.44 3.67
C TYR A 168 2.75 -2.79 2.26
N GLY A 169 3.47 -1.86 1.61
CA GLY A 169 3.96 -2.09 0.25
C GLY A 169 2.87 -2.17 -0.81
N ALA A 170 1.75 -1.52 -0.55
CA ALA A 170 0.68 -1.32 -1.51
C ALA A 170 0.29 0.17 -1.57
N GLY A 171 -0.73 0.45 -2.36
CA GLY A 171 -1.44 1.72 -2.41
C GLY A 171 -2.85 1.50 -2.92
N THR A 172 -3.65 2.56 -3.02
CA THR A 172 -5.04 2.53 -3.51
C THR A 172 -5.21 1.79 -4.83
N ALA A 173 -4.22 1.82 -5.74
CA ALA A 173 -4.32 1.17 -7.04
C ALA A 173 -4.36 -0.37 -6.98
N PHE A 174 -4.03 -0.97 -5.83
CA PHE A 174 -4.18 -2.43 -5.64
C PHE A 174 -5.65 -2.87 -5.57
N TYR A 175 -6.59 -1.93 -5.49
CA TYR A 175 -8.03 -2.22 -5.52
C TYR A 175 -8.66 -2.03 -6.90
N PHE A 176 -7.88 -1.79 -7.97
CA PHE A 176 -8.42 -1.38 -9.27
C PHE A 176 -9.44 -2.37 -9.87
N GLN A 177 -9.32 -3.68 -9.59
CA GLN A 177 -10.28 -4.72 -10.00
C GLN A 177 -11.52 -4.81 -9.09
N ASN A 178 -11.55 -4.08 -7.99
CA ASN A 178 -12.57 -4.15 -6.94
C ASN A 178 -13.44 -2.88 -6.91
N LEU A 179 -12.89 -1.74 -7.33
CA LEU A 179 -13.53 -0.43 -7.24
C LEU A 179 -14.93 -0.41 -7.85
N GLU A 180 -15.14 -0.98 -9.03
CA GLU A 180 -16.46 -0.99 -9.68
C GLU A 180 -17.50 -1.71 -8.82
N ALA A 181 -17.20 -2.95 -8.42
CA ALA A 181 -18.13 -3.80 -7.69
C ALA A 181 -18.46 -3.24 -6.29
N ILE A 182 -17.46 -2.69 -5.59
CA ILE A 182 -17.65 -2.11 -4.26
C ILE A 182 -18.40 -0.77 -4.36
N SER A 183 -18.09 0.07 -5.36
CA SER A 183 -18.76 1.36 -5.56
C SER A 183 -20.24 1.20 -5.89
N GLN A 184 -20.66 0.07 -6.47
CA GLN A 184 -22.08 -0.24 -6.72
C GLN A 184 -22.86 -0.64 -5.45
N HIS A 185 -22.26 -0.57 -4.26
CA HIS A 185 -23.01 -0.72 -3.01
C HIS A 185 -24.11 0.37 -2.93
N PRO A 186 -25.37 0.01 -2.66
CA PRO A 186 -26.48 0.99 -2.66
C PRO A 186 -26.27 2.10 -1.63
N ASN A 187 -26.70 3.32 -1.98
CA ASN A 187 -26.65 4.50 -1.08
C ASN A 187 -25.29 4.62 -0.37
N SER A 188 -24.21 4.57 -1.15
CA SER A 188 -22.85 4.57 -0.61
C SER A 188 -21.91 5.48 -1.38
N ARG A 189 -20.84 5.85 -0.69
CA ARG A 189 -19.67 6.55 -1.24
C ARG A 189 -18.42 5.78 -0.86
N LEU A 190 -17.59 5.50 -1.86
CA LEU A 190 -16.35 4.79 -1.68
C LEU A 190 -15.20 5.79 -1.60
N TYR A 191 -14.34 5.62 -0.60
CA TYR A 191 -13.03 6.24 -0.51
C TYR A 191 -11.96 5.15 -0.50
N ALA A 192 -10.84 5.37 -1.18
CA ALA A 192 -9.64 4.58 -0.98
C ALA A 192 -8.50 5.53 -0.64
N LEU A 193 -7.76 5.23 0.43
CA LEU A 193 -6.72 6.11 0.96
C LEU A 193 -5.36 5.43 0.91
N ASP A 194 -4.34 6.20 0.56
CA ASP A 194 -2.97 5.85 0.89
C ASP A 194 -2.64 6.35 2.29
N TRP A 195 -2.14 5.47 3.15
CA TRP A 195 -1.68 5.87 4.48
C TRP A 195 -0.64 6.99 4.39
N LEU A 196 -0.64 7.93 5.35
CA LEU A 196 0.42 8.94 5.43
C LEU A 196 1.79 8.22 5.43
N GLY A 197 2.72 8.72 4.60
CA GLY A 197 4.01 8.07 4.41
C GLY A 197 4.06 6.83 3.50
N MET A 198 2.93 6.40 2.93
CA MET A 198 2.83 5.27 2.00
C MET A 198 2.10 5.65 0.70
N GLY A 199 2.11 4.74 -0.28
CA GLY A 199 1.47 4.97 -1.59
C GLY A 199 1.92 6.29 -2.23
N ARG A 200 0.97 7.11 -2.67
CA ARG A 200 1.21 8.48 -3.17
C ARG A 200 0.98 9.58 -2.13
N SER A 201 0.67 9.24 -0.87
CA SER A 201 0.58 10.23 0.22
C SER A 201 1.95 10.81 0.57
N ALA A 202 1.94 12.00 1.18
CA ALA A 202 3.15 12.73 1.56
C ALA A 202 4.09 11.89 2.43
N ARG A 203 5.40 11.99 2.16
CA ARG A 203 6.46 11.28 2.89
C ARG A 203 6.95 12.08 4.09
N VAL A 204 6.07 12.22 5.09
CA VAL A 204 6.36 12.90 6.36
C VAL A 204 7.33 12.05 7.19
N PRO A 205 8.41 12.61 7.76
CA PRO A 205 9.30 11.85 8.63
C PRO A 205 8.56 11.18 9.79
N PHE A 206 8.95 9.95 10.12
CA PHE A 206 8.43 9.22 11.28
C PHE A 206 9.54 9.04 12.31
N ASP A 207 9.26 9.42 13.55
CA ASP A 207 10.13 9.20 14.70
C ASP A 207 9.29 8.84 15.93
N VAL A 208 9.78 7.92 16.75
CA VAL A 208 9.16 7.63 18.05
C VAL A 208 9.66 8.65 19.08
N PRO A 209 8.78 9.42 19.74
CA PRO A 209 9.19 10.40 20.76
C PRO A 209 10.00 9.76 21.87
N LYS A 210 11.02 10.46 22.39
CA LYS A 210 11.88 9.94 23.49
C LYS A 210 11.08 9.44 24.70
N SER A 211 9.98 10.12 25.03
CA SER A 211 9.08 9.73 26.11
C SER A 211 8.38 8.38 25.89
N ALA A 212 8.22 7.96 24.64
CA ALA A 212 7.57 6.71 24.24
C ALA A 212 8.57 5.59 23.92
N GLN A 213 9.88 5.82 24.06
CA GLN A 213 10.90 4.80 23.78
C GLN A 213 11.14 3.82 24.94
N ALA A 214 10.55 4.10 26.11
CA ALA A 214 10.83 3.38 27.35
C ALA A 214 10.42 1.89 27.33
N ASN A 215 9.33 1.55 26.65
CA ASN A 215 8.85 0.16 26.58
C ASN A 215 8.13 -0.13 25.25
N THR A 216 7.88 -1.41 24.96
CA THR A 216 7.22 -1.84 23.70
C THR A 216 5.82 -1.26 23.55
N ASP A 217 5.01 -1.21 24.60
CA ASP A 217 3.63 -0.71 24.51
C ASP A 217 3.56 0.76 24.08
N THR A 218 4.35 1.62 24.70
CA THR A 218 4.42 3.05 24.36
C THR A 218 4.97 3.30 22.96
N ARG A 219 5.93 2.49 22.50
CA ARG A 219 6.43 2.53 21.11
C ARG A 219 5.36 2.11 20.11
N VAL A 220 4.62 1.05 20.40
CA VAL A 220 3.49 0.59 19.57
C VAL A 220 2.43 1.68 19.49
N GLU A 221 2.04 2.27 20.61
CA GLU A 221 1.04 3.34 20.65
C GLU A 221 1.44 4.58 19.84
N ALA A 222 2.71 5.01 19.94
CA ALA A 222 3.24 6.10 19.13
C ALA A 222 3.24 5.76 17.62
N ALA A 223 3.62 4.54 17.27
CA ALA A 223 3.61 4.07 15.89
C ALA A 223 2.18 3.93 15.32
N GLU A 224 1.23 3.42 16.11
CA GLU A 224 -0.19 3.34 15.74
C GLU A 224 -0.80 4.74 15.58
N SER A 225 -0.45 5.67 16.47
CA SER A 225 -0.99 7.04 16.45
C SER A 225 -0.60 7.81 15.19
N PHE A 226 0.61 7.60 14.65
CA PHE A 226 1.01 8.19 13.36
C PHE A 226 -0.01 7.91 12.23
N PHE A 227 -0.53 6.68 12.17
CA PHE A 227 -1.51 6.27 11.16
C PHE A 227 -2.95 6.56 11.56
N THR A 228 -3.32 6.24 12.80
CA THR A 228 -4.71 6.36 13.26
C THR A 228 -5.14 7.81 13.44
N ASP A 229 -4.24 8.69 13.87
CA ASP A 229 -4.54 10.13 13.97
C ASP A 229 -4.57 10.77 12.60
N SER A 230 -3.67 10.41 11.66
CA SER A 230 -3.78 10.93 10.29
C SER A 230 -5.08 10.51 9.59
N LEU A 231 -5.62 9.32 9.89
CA LEU A 231 -6.95 8.92 9.42
C LEU A 231 -8.07 9.73 10.08
N GLU A 232 -7.97 10.03 11.37
CA GLU A 232 -8.92 10.90 12.08
C GLU A 232 -8.88 12.34 11.55
N ASP A 233 -7.69 12.85 11.24
CA ASP A 233 -7.46 14.14 10.61
C ASP A 233 -8.17 14.23 9.26
N TRP A 234 -7.95 13.22 8.43
CA TRP A 234 -8.65 13.08 7.16
C TRP A 234 -10.17 13.00 7.34
N ARG A 235 -10.67 12.20 8.30
CA ARG A 235 -12.10 12.05 8.56
C ARG A 235 -12.76 13.39 8.88
N GLU A 236 -12.13 14.20 9.75
CA GLU A 236 -12.64 15.51 10.12
C GLU A 236 -12.62 16.50 8.95
N VAL A 237 -11.52 16.56 8.19
CA VAL A 237 -11.43 17.42 7.00
C VAL A 237 -12.50 17.07 5.97
N MET A 238 -12.78 15.77 5.82
CA MET A 238 -13.83 15.27 4.93
C MET A 238 -15.24 15.38 5.53
N GLY A 239 -15.40 15.81 6.78
CA GLY A 239 -16.69 15.98 7.45
C GLY A 239 -17.47 14.68 7.66
N LEU A 240 -16.80 13.53 7.81
CA LEU A 240 -17.46 12.23 7.88
C LEU A 240 -17.75 11.83 9.33
N GLU A 241 -19.00 11.69 9.74
CA GLU A 241 -19.31 11.32 11.14
C GLU A 241 -18.87 9.89 11.50
N LYS A 242 -19.23 8.91 10.65
CA LYS A 242 -18.94 7.49 10.82
C LYS A 242 -18.51 6.83 9.51
N MET A 243 -17.74 5.74 9.64
CA MET A 243 -17.10 5.05 8.51
C MET A 243 -17.21 3.54 8.63
N THR A 244 -17.38 2.87 7.48
CA THR A 244 -17.16 1.43 7.30
C THR A 244 -15.71 1.25 6.84
N LEU A 245 -14.87 0.56 7.62
CA LEU A 245 -13.46 0.36 7.27
C LEU A 245 -13.25 -1.02 6.63
N VAL A 246 -12.60 -1.02 5.47
CA VAL A 246 -12.20 -2.23 4.75
C VAL A 246 -10.66 -2.24 4.65
N GLY A 247 -10.02 -2.93 5.57
CA GLY A 247 -8.56 -2.91 5.73
C GLY A 247 -7.89 -4.19 5.22
N HIS A 248 -6.89 -4.06 4.36
CA HIS A 248 -6.04 -5.18 3.90
C HIS A 248 -4.73 -5.26 4.69
N SER A 249 -4.36 -6.43 5.20
CA SER A 249 -3.04 -6.67 5.82
C SER A 249 -2.73 -5.68 6.95
N LEU A 250 -1.67 -4.87 6.84
CA LEU A 250 -1.41 -3.77 7.79
C LEU A 250 -2.60 -2.81 7.91
N GLY A 251 -3.32 -2.53 6.83
CA GLY A 251 -4.53 -1.71 6.86
C GLY A 251 -5.64 -2.34 7.72
N GLY A 252 -5.71 -3.66 7.79
CA GLY A 252 -6.60 -4.39 8.71
C GLY A 252 -6.18 -4.23 10.18
N TYR A 253 -4.89 -4.38 10.47
CA TYR A 253 -4.32 -4.10 11.80
C TYR A 253 -4.63 -2.66 12.26
N LEU A 254 -4.36 -1.68 11.40
CA LEU A 254 -4.58 -0.27 11.69
C LEU A 254 -6.07 0.09 11.79
N SER A 255 -6.96 -0.61 11.07
CA SER A 255 -8.41 -0.45 11.21
C SER A 255 -8.90 -0.91 12.58
N ILE A 256 -8.36 -2.01 13.12
CA ILE A 256 -8.64 -2.45 14.49
C ILE A 256 -8.11 -1.41 15.48
N ALA A 257 -6.85 -0.97 15.33
CA ALA A 257 -6.25 0.04 16.20
C ALA A 257 -7.07 1.35 16.21
N TYR A 258 -7.48 1.83 15.03
CA TYR A 258 -8.34 3.01 14.90
C TYR A 258 -9.68 2.83 15.60
N THR A 259 -10.33 1.67 15.44
CA THR A 259 -11.63 1.39 16.09
C THR A 259 -11.50 1.31 17.60
N LEU A 260 -10.38 0.83 18.13
CA LEU A 260 -10.12 0.82 19.57
C LEU A 260 -9.90 2.23 20.13
N LYS A 261 -9.27 3.12 19.34
CA LYS A 261 -8.99 4.51 19.73
C LYS A 261 -10.21 5.44 19.57
N TYR A 262 -10.98 5.22 18.51
CA TYR A 262 -12.13 6.05 18.09
C TYR A 262 -13.39 5.19 17.83
N PRO A 263 -13.90 4.46 18.85
CA PRO A 263 -14.98 3.47 18.67
C PRO A 263 -16.29 4.07 18.16
N GLU A 264 -16.55 5.35 18.40
CA GLU A 264 -17.74 6.06 17.94
C GLU A 264 -17.70 6.43 16.46
N ARG A 265 -16.54 6.32 15.80
CA ARG A 265 -16.33 6.71 14.39
C ARG A 265 -16.46 5.58 13.40
N VAL A 266 -16.58 4.34 13.88
CA VAL A 266 -16.67 3.16 13.04
C VAL A 266 -18.05 2.52 13.20
N ASN A 267 -18.64 2.07 12.10
CA ASN A 267 -19.91 1.33 12.12
C ASN A 267 -19.75 -0.15 11.74
N ARG A 268 -18.66 -0.53 11.07
CA ARG A 268 -18.33 -1.90 10.63
C ARG A 268 -16.86 -2.04 10.27
N LEU A 269 -16.31 -3.24 10.51
CA LEU A 269 -14.98 -3.66 10.08
C LEU A 269 -15.02 -4.84 9.09
N VAL A 270 -14.33 -4.69 7.97
CA VAL A 270 -14.03 -5.76 7.02
C VAL A 270 -12.51 -5.91 6.93
N LEU A 271 -11.99 -7.01 7.45
CA LEU A 271 -10.56 -7.24 7.64
C LEU A 271 -10.07 -8.30 6.66
N ILE A 272 -9.32 -7.88 5.64
CA ILE A 272 -8.83 -8.73 4.56
C ILE A 272 -7.38 -9.11 4.86
N SER A 273 -7.13 -10.38 5.17
CA SER A 273 -5.81 -10.92 5.52
C SER A 273 -5.07 -10.08 6.56
N PRO A 274 -5.70 -9.66 7.68
CA PRO A 274 -5.10 -8.68 8.58
C PRO A 274 -3.79 -9.19 9.19
N ALA A 275 -2.78 -8.33 9.24
CA ALA A 275 -1.52 -8.61 9.92
C ALA A 275 -1.69 -8.51 11.45
N GLY A 276 -0.78 -9.14 12.20
CA GLY A 276 -0.65 -8.88 13.63
C GLY A 276 -1.83 -9.29 14.51
N ILE A 277 -2.65 -10.26 14.06
CA ILE A 277 -3.75 -10.78 14.88
C ILE A 277 -3.23 -11.63 16.03
N GLY A 278 -2.53 -12.73 15.73
CA GLY A 278 -1.95 -13.64 16.72
C GLY A 278 -0.60 -13.20 17.26
N ALA A 279 -0.21 -13.78 18.39
CA ALA A 279 1.12 -13.64 18.97
C ALA A 279 2.16 -14.48 18.19
N ASP A 280 3.44 -14.08 18.30
CA ASP A 280 4.55 -14.92 17.82
C ASP A 280 4.69 -16.15 18.74
N PRO A 281 4.54 -17.38 18.23
CA PRO A 281 4.69 -18.59 19.04
C PRO A 281 6.13 -18.80 19.56
N ASP A 282 7.13 -18.16 18.94
CA ASP A 282 8.55 -18.23 19.33
C ASP A 282 8.98 -17.06 20.24
N ARG A 283 8.04 -16.28 20.83
CA ARG A 283 8.34 -15.06 21.60
C ARG A 283 9.18 -15.35 22.86
N GLY A 284 10.50 -15.16 22.75
CA GLY A 284 11.42 -15.03 23.89
C GLY A 284 11.47 -13.62 24.48
N GLU A 285 12.39 -13.34 25.41
CA GLU A 285 12.62 -11.99 25.93
C GLU A 285 12.97 -10.99 24.79
N GLU A 286 12.18 -9.93 24.67
CA GLU A 286 12.28 -8.94 23.58
C GLU A 286 13.55 -8.08 23.72
N THR A 287 14.47 -8.17 22.76
CA THR A 287 15.72 -7.38 22.72
C THR A 287 15.67 -6.20 21.73
N PHE A 288 14.50 -5.85 21.20
CA PHE A 288 14.36 -4.77 20.21
C PHE A 288 14.75 -3.40 20.79
N ALA A 289 15.94 -2.93 20.42
CA ALA A 289 16.48 -1.62 20.71
C ALA A 289 16.73 -0.87 19.38
N PRO A 290 15.81 0.00 18.93
CA PRO A 290 15.97 0.74 17.68
C PRO A 290 17.23 1.62 17.78
N LYS A 291 18.15 1.51 16.81
CA LYS A 291 19.41 2.27 16.80
C LYS A 291 19.27 3.72 16.29
N ASN A 292 18.07 4.15 15.90
CA ASN A 292 17.89 5.43 15.24
C ASN A 292 17.54 6.53 16.23
N GLU A 293 18.56 7.22 16.74
CA GLU A 293 18.49 8.68 16.76
C GLU A 293 18.57 9.11 15.29
N ALA A 294 17.49 9.64 14.72
CA ALA A 294 17.45 10.01 13.31
C ALA A 294 18.57 11.01 12.98
N LYS A 295 19.63 10.53 12.30
CA LYS A 295 20.53 11.40 11.57
C LYS A 295 19.73 11.98 10.41
N GLN A 296 19.29 13.23 10.60
CA GLN A 296 18.86 14.10 9.51
C GLN A 296 19.92 14.01 8.40
N GLU A 297 19.48 13.68 7.19
CA GLU A 297 20.25 13.94 5.98
C GLU A 297 20.52 15.45 5.94
N HIS A 298 21.70 15.85 6.42
CA HIS A 298 22.19 17.20 6.30
C HIS A 298 22.80 17.33 4.90
N ASP A 299 22.08 18.02 4.03
CA ASP A 299 22.66 18.69 2.87
C ASP A 299 23.90 19.48 3.32
N THR A 300 25.06 19.16 2.74
CA THR A 300 26.25 20.02 2.84
C THR A 300 26.92 20.14 1.48
N HIS A 301 26.41 21.08 0.69
CA HIS A 301 27.27 21.87 -0.18
C HIS A 301 27.61 23.20 0.52
N SER A 302 28.89 23.57 0.44
CA SER A 302 29.45 24.92 0.57
C SER A 302 30.39 25.18 1.76
N SER A 303 31.68 25.18 1.42
CA SER A 303 32.67 26.25 1.67
C SER A 303 33.60 26.23 2.89
N ARG A 304 34.90 26.30 2.53
CA ARG A 304 36.03 27.00 3.21
C ARG A 304 36.57 26.36 4.50
N GLN A 305 37.84 26.43 4.91
CA GLN A 305 39.18 26.80 4.38
C GLN A 305 40.08 26.86 5.65
N ARG A 306 41.41 26.66 5.53
CA ARG A 306 42.52 26.84 6.52
C ARG A 306 42.84 25.62 7.40
N GLU A 307 43.99 24.95 7.20
CA GLU A 307 45.41 25.30 7.47
C GLU A 307 45.79 25.25 8.97
N TRP A 308 46.64 24.28 9.37
CA TRP A 308 48.04 24.53 9.78
C TRP A 308 48.73 23.28 10.37
N SER A 309 49.86 22.94 9.73
CA SER A 309 51.14 22.31 10.11
C SER A 309 51.27 21.07 11.02
N GLY A 310 52.21 20.20 10.62
CA GLY A 310 53.05 19.44 11.55
C GLY A 310 53.69 18.22 10.89
N ASN A 311 54.88 18.41 10.29
CA ASN A 311 55.71 17.39 9.65
C ASN A 311 55.99 16.15 10.50
N THR A 312 55.91 14.97 9.87
CA THR A 312 56.92 13.91 10.02
C THR A 312 57.09 13.23 8.66
N GLU A 313 58.33 13.16 8.19
CA GLU A 313 58.76 12.62 6.91
C GLU A 313 59.35 11.20 7.07
N LEU A 314 59.32 10.45 5.95
CA LEU A 314 59.95 9.13 5.66
C LEU A 314 59.13 7.89 6.09
N SER A 315 58.89 6.87 5.27
CA SER A 315 59.56 6.39 4.05
C SER A 315 58.63 5.62 3.11
N ASN A 316 58.98 5.60 1.83
CA ASN A 316 58.40 4.78 0.75
C ASN A 316 58.25 3.28 1.10
N SER A 317 57.03 2.78 1.01
CA SER A 317 56.72 1.42 0.53
C SER A 317 55.22 1.32 0.23
N GLU A 318 54.88 1.12 -1.04
CA GLU A 318 53.52 0.78 -1.46
C GLU A 318 53.07 -0.55 -0.83
N PRO A 319 51.76 -0.73 -0.57
CA PRO A 319 51.20 -2.07 -0.46
C PRO A 319 50.16 -2.32 -1.56
N ASP A 320 50.66 -2.85 -2.68
CA ASP A 320 49.95 -3.80 -3.53
C ASP A 320 49.54 -5.03 -2.69
N ALA A 321 48.46 -4.94 -1.94
CA ALA A 321 47.91 -6.07 -1.18
C ALA A 321 46.39 -6.06 -0.94
N VAL A 322 45.64 -5.07 -1.46
CA VAL A 322 44.17 -5.01 -1.28
C VAL A 322 43.39 -5.15 -2.60
N VAL A 323 44.10 -5.38 -3.72
CA VAL A 323 43.48 -5.57 -5.06
C VAL A 323 43.64 -7.02 -5.57
N ALA A 324 44.33 -7.90 -4.83
CA ALA A 324 44.53 -9.30 -5.23
C ALA A 324 43.44 -10.27 -4.72
N GLU A 325 42.67 -9.92 -3.68
CA GLU A 325 41.67 -10.84 -3.10
C GLU A 325 40.23 -10.62 -3.64
N VAL A 326 40.03 -9.61 -4.49
CA VAL A 326 38.75 -9.36 -5.19
C VAL A 326 38.80 -9.86 -6.65
N ARG A 327 39.93 -10.41 -7.12
CA ARG A 327 40.15 -10.76 -8.54
C ARG A 327 40.21 -12.26 -8.87
N THR A 328 39.93 -13.16 -7.93
CA THR A 328 40.02 -14.63 -8.15
C THR A 328 38.73 -15.42 -7.89
N GLN A 329 37.55 -14.79 -7.91
CA GLN A 329 36.27 -15.52 -8.01
C GLN A 329 35.36 -15.04 -9.18
N GLN A 330 35.99 -14.48 -10.22
CA GLN A 330 35.39 -14.34 -11.55
C GLN A 330 36.22 -15.13 -12.56
N ALA A 331 35.95 -16.43 -12.65
CA ALA A 331 36.14 -17.25 -13.84
C ALA A 331 35.38 -18.55 -13.63
N ASP A 332 34.12 -18.58 -14.04
CA ASP A 332 33.66 -19.55 -15.04
C ASP A 332 32.13 -19.57 -15.16
N VAL A 333 31.71 -19.74 -16.42
CA VAL A 333 30.36 -19.97 -16.94
C VAL A 333 29.50 -18.71 -17.19
N ALA A 334 29.78 -18.06 -18.32
CA ALA A 334 28.68 -17.64 -19.19
C ALA A 334 28.10 -18.88 -19.91
N PRO A 335 26.80 -18.88 -20.22
CA PRO A 335 26.43 -19.17 -21.60
C PRO A 335 25.50 -18.09 -22.14
N SER A 336 25.93 -17.52 -23.25
CA SER A 336 25.07 -16.94 -24.28
C SER A 336 24.15 -18.02 -24.84
N THR A 337 22.84 -17.76 -24.88
CA THR A 337 21.92 -17.89 -26.04
C THR A 337 20.47 -17.98 -25.56
N SER A 338 19.56 -17.39 -26.33
CA SER A 338 18.13 -17.25 -26.08
C SER A 338 17.32 -18.56 -26.05
N THR A 339 17.98 -19.72 -26.10
CA THR A 339 17.36 -21.05 -26.10
C THR A 339 17.19 -21.63 -24.69
N MET A 340 18.08 -21.32 -23.73
CA MET A 340 17.96 -21.86 -22.37
C MET A 340 16.79 -21.27 -21.57
N ALA A 341 16.44 -20.00 -21.81
CA ALA A 341 15.26 -19.39 -21.19
C ALA A 341 13.94 -19.98 -21.73
N ALA A 342 13.92 -20.39 -23.01
CA ALA A 342 12.78 -21.08 -23.61
C ALA A 342 12.68 -22.54 -23.14
N GLU A 343 13.82 -23.22 -22.94
CA GLU A 343 13.87 -24.57 -22.36
C GLU A 343 13.50 -24.57 -20.87
N ASP A 344 13.89 -23.57 -20.09
CA ASP A 344 13.48 -23.43 -18.69
C ASP A 344 11.99 -23.10 -18.57
N ALA A 345 11.46 -22.25 -19.45
CA ALA A 345 10.02 -22.00 -19.53
C ALA A 345 9.24 -23.28 -19.93
N ARG A 346 9.78 -24.07 -20.85
CA ARG A 346 9.19 -25.35 -21.28
C ARG A 346 9.28 -26.43 -20.19
N ARG A 347 10.37 -26.49 -19.42
CA ARG A 347 10.54 -27.37 -18.24
C ARG A 347 9.63 -26.98 -17.09
N VAL A 348 9.35 -25.68 -16.92
CA VAL A 348 8.37 -25.19 -15.95
C VAL A 348 6.94 -25.52 -16.40
N ALA A 349 6.63 -25.40 -17.69
CA ALA A 349 5.35 -25.83 -18.26
C ALA A 349 5.13 -27.35 -18.17
N GLU A 350 6.16 -28.16 -18.46
CA GLU A 350 6.12 -29.62 -18.31
C GLU A 350 6.02 -30.06 -16.84
N LYS A 351 6.65 -29.33 -15.89
CA LYS A 351 6.45 -29.55 -14.46
C LYS A 351 5.05 -29.15 -13.99
N ALA A 352 4.45 -28.11 -14.57
CA ALA A 352 3.07 -27.71 -14.30
C ALA A 352 2.07 -28.72 -14.86
N GLU A 353 2.32 -29.29 -16.05
CA GLU A 353 1.49 -30.34 -16.66
C GLU A 353 1.64 -31.69 -15.93
N ALA A 354 2.84 -32.03 -15.47
CA ALA A 354 3.08 -33.22 -14.64
C ALA A 354 2.49 -33.07 -13.21
N ALA A 355 2.44 -31.85 -12.66
CA ALA A 355 1.72 -31.56 -11.43
C ALA A 355 0.20 -31.66 -11.63
N GLY A 356 -0.31 -31.27 -12.80
CA GLY A 356 -1.71 -31.45 -13.20
C GLY A 356 -2.12 -32.92 -13.38
N LYS A 357 -1.25 -33.77 -13.94
CA LYS A 357 -1.50 -35.21 -14.10
C LYS A 357 -1.37 -36.01 -12.79
N LYS A 358 -0.50 -35.58 -11.86
CA LYS A 358 -0.44 -36.18 -10.51
C LYS A 358 -1.66 -35.86 -9.64
N ALA A 359 -2.41 -34.80 -9.96
CA ALA A 359 -3.67 -34.49 -9.28
C ALA A 359 -4.83 -35.40 -9.73
N SER A 360 -4.73 -36.14 -10.84
CA SER A 360 -5.79 -37.01 -11.35
C SER A 360 -5.64 -38.50 -11.02
N GLU A 361 -4.56 -38.95 -10.38
CA GLU A 361 -4.31 -40.39 -10.09
C GLU A 361 -4.17 -40.72 -8.59
N GLY A 362 -4.67 -39.86 -7.70
CA GLY A 362 -4.51 -40.01 -6.26
C GLY A 362 -5.80 -39.96 -5.43
N THR A 363 -6.91 -40.54 -5.89
CA THR A 363 -8.14 -40.65 -5.07
C THR A 363 -8.21 -42.01 -4.37
N SER A 364 -7.86 -42.02 -3.08
CA SER A 364 -8.35 -42.96 -2.06
C SER A 364 -7.61 -42.74 -0.73
N ALA A 365 -7.94 -41.66 -0.01
CA ALA A 365 -7.64 -41.55 1.42
C ALA A 365 -8.69 -40.64 2.06
N LYS A 366 -9.15 -41.05 3.24
CA LYS A 366 -10.28 -40.49 3.99
C LYS A 366 -10.04 -39.02 4.35
N ASP A 367 -11.12 -38.26 4.22
CA ASP A 367 -11.19 -36.80 4.29
C ASP A 367 -11.59 -36.37 5.70
N ASP A 368 -10.62 -35.80 6.42
CA ASP A 368 -10.74 -35.37 7.81
C ASP A 368 -10.55 -33.84 7.92
N GLY A 369 -11.12 -33.03 7.02
CA GLY A 369 -11.49 -31.61 7.24
C GLY A 369 -10.47 -30.61 7.86
N GLU A 370 -9.17 -30.89 7.87
CA GLU A 370 -8.17 -30.03 8.52
C GLU A 370 -7.57 -29.02 7.54
N TYR A 371 -7.83 -27.73 7.80
CA TYR A 371 -7.29 -26.61 7.02
C TYR A 371 -5.75 -26.64 6.99
N GLN A 372 -5.15 -26.61 5.79
CA GLN A 372 -3.70 -26.59 5.63
C GLN A 372 -3.13 -25.24 6.10
N HIS A 373 -2.54 -25.23 7.30
CA HIS A 373 -1.69 -24.13 7.77
C HIS A 373 -0.45 -24.07 6.87
N ASN A 374 -0.34 -23.03 6.04
CA ASN A 374 0.86 -22.76 5.27
C ASN A 374 1.79 -21.86 6.11
N PRO A 375 2.80 -22.42 6.79
CA PRO A 375 3.76 -21.59 7.50
C PRO A 375 4.48 -20.68 6.49
N PRO A 376 4.96 -19.49 6.92
CA PRO A 376 5.78 -18.65 6.06
C PRO A 376 6.97 -19.45 5.51
N PRO A 377 7.49 -19.10 4.31
CA PRO A 377 8.56 -19.85 3.67
C PRO A 377 9.73 -20.10 4.63
N ARG A 378 10.06 -21.38 4.86
CA ARG A 378 11.13 -21.75 5.81
C ARG A 378 12.50 -21.31 5.29
N LEU A 379 12.98 -20.19 5.80
CA LEU A 379 14.33 -19.68 5.57
C LEU A 379 15.33 -20.40 6.48
N GLY A 380 16.52 -20.72 5.97
CA GLY A 380 17.59 -21.29 6.79
C GLY A 380 17.97 -20.40 7.98
N LYS A 381 18.38 -20.99 9.10
CA LYS A 381 18.62 -20.29 10.39
C LYS A 381 19.46 -19.02 10.27
N ARG A 382 20.56 -19.06 9.51
CA ARG A 382 21.42 -17.89 9.27
C ARG A 382 20.70 -16.76 8.51
N ARG A 383 19.89 -17.09 7.51
CA ARG A 383 19.12 -16.09 6.74
C ARG A 383 18.00 -15.49 7.59
N ARG A 384 17.29 -16.31 8.38
CA ARG A 384 16.30 -15.83 9.36
C ARG A 384 16.95 -14.85 10.33
N GLN A 385 18.10 -15.19 10.91
CA GLN A 385 18.81 -14.34 11.86
C GLN A 385 19.24 -13.01 11.25
N ILE A 386 19.81 -13.00 10.04
CA ILE A 386 20.17 -11.76 9.33
C ILE A 386 18.94 -10.89 9.08
N LEU A 387 17.84 -11.47 8.58
CA LEU A 387 16.60 -10.72 8.32
C LEU A 387 15.97 -10.18 9.60
N THR A 388 15.96 -10.96 10.68
CA THR A 388 15.53 -10.50 12.00
C THR A 388 16.39 -9.34 12.48
N THR A 389 17.72 -9.44 12.40
CA THR A 389 18.62 -8.35 12.79
C THR A 389 18.42 -7.10 11.94
N LEU A 390 18.21 -7.23 10.62
CA LEU A 390 17.92 -6.09 9.75
C LEU A 390 16.56 -5.46 10.07
N TRP A 391 15.53 -6.29 10.31
CA TRP A 391 14.20 -5.84 10.71
C TRP A 391 14.23 -5.08 12.03
N ASP A 392 14.91 -5.63 13.04
CA ASP A 392 15.07 -4.99 14.35
C ASP A 392 16.02 -3.77 14.30
N ALA A 393 16.89 -3.69 13.28
CA ALA A 393 17.64 -2.48 12.96
C ALA A 393 16.82 -1.44 12.16
N ASN A 394 15.53 -1.69 11.94
CA ASN A 394 14.61 -0.85 11.16
C ASN A 394 15.04 -0.63 9.70
N PHE A 395 15.67 -1.65 9.12
CA PHE A 395 16.12 -1.60 7.73
C PHE A 395 14.96 -1.96 6.79
N SER A 396 14.47 -0.97 6.04
CA SER A 396 13.34 -1.17 5.13
C SER A 396 13.74 -1.91 3.85
N PRO A 397 12.95 -2.90 3.38
CA PRO A 397 13.07 -3.49 2.05
C PRO A 397 13.01 -2.45 0.91
N PHE A 398 12.27 -1.36 1.09
CA PHE A 398 12.25 -0.27 0.10
C PHE A 398 13.52 0.59 0.21
N GLY A 399 14.07 0.76 1.41
CA GLY A 399 15.40 1.35 1.59
C GLY A 399 16.49 0.59 0.83
N LEU A 400 16.47 -0.74 0.90
CA LEU A 400 17.33 -1.60 0.08
C LEU A 400 17.14 -1.36 -1.41
N LEU A 401 15.88 -1.35 -1.86
CA LEU A 401 15.56 -1.16 -3.27
C LEU A 401 16.06 0.20 -3.78
N ARG A 402 15.84 1.27 -3.01
CA ARG A 402 16.29 2.64 -3.34
C ARG A 402 17.81 2.74 -3.38
N ASN A 403 18.50 2.08 -2.46
CA ASN A 403 19.96 2.10 -2.37
C ASN A 403 20.64 1.10 -3.33
N SER A 404 19.86 0.36 -4.13
CA SER A 404 20.40 -0.58 -5.14
C SER A 404 20.80 0.10 -6.45
N PHE A 405 20.80 1.44 -6.50
CA PHE A 405 21.13 2.25 -7.69
C PHE A 405 20.39 1.73 -8.95
N PHE A 406 21.11 1.58 -10.07
CA PHE A 406 20.56 1.12 -11.33
C PHE A 406 20.09 -0.34 -11.32
N PHE A 407 20.28 -1.13 -10.26
CA PHE A 407 19.66 -2.46 -10.13
C PHE A 407 18.25 -2.41 -9.55
N GLY A 408 17.86 -1.31 -8.87
CA GLY A 408 16.55 -1.13 -8.27
C GLY A 408 15.39 -1.39 -9.23
N PRO A 409 15.35 -0.77 -10.43
CA PRO A 409 14.27 -0.99 -11.39
C PRO A 409 14.12 -2.45 -11.84
N MET A 410 15.22 -3.19 -12.02
CA MET A 410 15.20 -4.62 -12.34
C MET A 410 14.65 -5.46 -11.19
N LEU A 411 15.05 -5.17 -9.95
CA LEU A 411 14.54 -5.89 -8.77
C LEU A 411 13.04 -5.67 -8.60
N ALA A 412 12.58 -4.42 -8.75
CA ALA A 412 11.16 -4.09 -8.79
C ALA A 412 10.44 -4.83 -9.92
N GLY A 413 11.01 -4.83 -11.13
CA GLY A 413 10.46 -5.52 -12.30
C GLY A 413 10.28 -7.02 -12.07
N ARG A 414 11.30 -7.70 -11.55
CA ARG A 414 11.23 -9.13 -11.23
C ARG A 414 10.17 -9.43 -10.16
N TYR A 415 10.06 -8.58 -9.15
CA TYR A 415 9.01 -8.70 -8.13
C TYR A 415 7.62 -8.54 -8.75
N THR A 416 7.37 -7.48 -9.51
CA THR A 416 6.04 -7.18 -10.07
C THR A 416 5.62 -8.19 -11.12
N SER A 417 6.52 -8.64 -12.00
CA SER A 417 6.23 -9.69 -12.99
C SER A 417 5.83 -11.01 -12.33
N ARG A 418 6.45 -11.34 -11.18
CA ARG A 418 6.07 -12.52 -10.41
C ARG A 418 4.75 -12.31 -9.65
N ARG A 419 4.57 -11.16 -8.98
CA ARG A 419 3.42 -10.90 -8.11
C ARG A 419 2.12 -10.72 -8.90
N PHE A 420 2.19 -10.08 -10.06
CA PHE A 420 1.04 -9.68 -10.88
C PHE A 420 0.97 -10.42 -12.22
N GLY A 421 1.63 -11.58 -12.34
CA GLY A 421 1.72 -12.34 -13.59
C GLY A 421 0.39 -12.86 -14.13
N ALA A 422 -0.69 -12.81 -13.35
CA ALA A 422 -2.04 -13.16 -13.78
C ALA A 422 -2.79 -11.99 -14.47
N LEU A 423 -2.25 -10.77 -14.43
CA LEU A 423 -2.84 -9.61 -15.09
C LEU A 423 -2.56 -9.62 -16.60
N SER A 424 -3.38 -8.89 -17.37
CA SER A 424 -3.06 -8.65 -18.78
C SER A 424 -1.73 -7.89 -18.91
N ASP A 425 -1.07 -8.01 -20.07
CA ASP A 425 0.21 -7.34 -20.32
C ASP A 425 0.18 -5.82 -20.05
N GLU A 426 -0.92 -5.15 -20.41
CA GLU A 426 -1.10 -3.73 -20.16
C GLU A 426 -1.28 -3.42 -18.68
N GLN A 427 -2.15 -4.17 -17.98
CA GLN A 427 -2.36 -4.03 -16.55
C GLN A 427 -1.09 -4.33 -15.76
N LEU A 428 -0.34 -5.36 -16.15
CA LEU A 428 0.93 -5.74 -15.52
C LEU A 428 1.99 -4.63 -15.65
N ARG A 429 2.18 -4.06 -16.85
CA ARG A 429 3.12 -2.94 -17.05
C ARG A 429 2.69 -1.69 -16.29
N THR A 430 1.38 -1.42 -16.23
CA THR A 430 0.83 -0.27 -15.51
C THR A 430 0.98 -0.46 -14.00
N MET A 431 0.63 -1.63 -13.46
CA MET A 431 0.86 -1.99 -12.07
C MET A 431 2.34 -1.95 -11.70
N HIS A 432 3.23 -2.39 -12.61
CA HIS A 432 4.67 -2.24 -12.40
C HIS A 432 5.07 -0.77 -12.26
N SER A 433 4.61 0.09 -13.16
CA SER A 433 4.94 1.53 -13.14
C SER A 433 4.45 2.20 -11.86
N TYR A 434 3.23 1.88 -11.43
CA TYR A 434 2.68 2.34 -10.15
C TYR A 434 3.51 1.85 -8.97
N THR A 435 3.71 0.53 -8.87
CA THR A 435 4.37 -0.14 -7.74
C THR A 435 5.83 0.30 -7.60
N ALA A 436 6.55 0.37 -8.72
CA ALA A 436 7.94 0.81 -8.74
C ALA A 436 8.07 2.27 -8.24
N GLY A 437 7.15 3.14 -8.64
CA GLY A 437 7.05 4.50 -8.13
C GLY A 437 6.89 4.56 -6.61
N ILE A 438 5.84 3.94 -6.08
CA ILE A 438 5.58 4.01 -4.62
C ILE A 438 6.70 3.36 -3.78
N PHE A 439 7.40 2.34 -4.31
CA PHE A 439 8.52 1.68 -3.61
C PHE A 439 9.80 2.50 -3.62
N MET A 440 10.07 3.21 -4.72
CA MET A 440 11.27 4.04 -4.82
C MET A 440 11.10 5.43 -4.20
N ALA A 441 9.90 5.78 -3.72
CA ALA A 441 9.65 7.05 -3.05
C ALA A 441 10.42 7.13 -1.71
N ARG A 442 10.68 8.36 -1.24
CA ARG A 442 11.41 8.62 0.01
C ARG A 442 10.82 7.82 1.19
N GLY A 443 11.70 7.36 2.08
CA GLY A 443 11.29 6.65 3.29
C GLY A 443 10.51 7.53 4.27
N SER A 444 9.56 6.94 5.00
CA SER A 444 8.65 7.62 5.91
C SER A 444 8.06 6.60 6.90
N SER A 445 6.76 6.30 6.83
CA SER A 445 6.05 5.47 7.80
C SER A 445 6.43 3.97 7.74
N GLU A 446 7.21 3.54 6.74
CA GLU A 446 7.89 2.25 6.76
C GLU A 446 8.75 2.03 8.02
N TYR A 447 9.28 3.12 8.60
CA TYR A 447 10.09 3.06 9.83
C TYR A 447 9.26 2.82 11.10
N ALA A 448 7.93 2.91 11.01
CA ALA A 448 7.02 2.55 12.09
C ALA A 448 6.81 1.03 12.20
N LEU A 449 7.02 0.29 11.10
CA LEU A 449 6.67 -1.14 11.04
C LEU A 449 7.40 -1.98 12.06
N ALA A 450 8.71 -1.75 12.24
CA ALA A 450 9.50 -2.53 13.19
C ALA A 450 9.05 -2.30 14.64
N HIS A 451 8.32 -1.21 14.92
CA HIS A 451 7.69 -0.95 16.22
C HIS A 451 6.33 -1.65 16.37
N LEU A 452 5.58 -1.82 15.29
CA LEU A 452 4.27 -2.48 15.29
C LEU A 452 4.37 -4.00 15.23
N LEU A 453 5.27 -4.50 14.38
CA LEU A 453 5.38 -5.89 13.99
C LEU A 453 6.78 -6.43 14.31
N ALA A 454 6.81 -7.59 14.96
CA ALA A 454 7.97 -8.46 15.01
C ALA A 454 8.25 -9.10 13.64
N PRO A 455 9.46 -9.64 13.39
CA PRO A 455 9.77 -10.34 12.15
C PRO A 455 8.72 -11.42 11.82
N GLY A 456 8.29 -11.48 10.56
CA GLY A 456 7.22 -12.40 10.14
C GLY A 456 5.80 -11.81 10.24
N ALA A 457 5.66 -10.52 10.55
CA ALA A 457 4.38 -9.80 10.65
C ALA A 457 3.49 -10.22 11.84
N TYR A 458 4.09 -10.83 12.87
CA TYR A 458 3.46 -10.94 14.18
C TYR A 458 3.42 -9.58 14.86
N ALA A 459 2.35 -9.25 15.56
CA ALA A 459 2.28 -7.97 16.26
C ALA A 459 3.11 -8.03 17.55
N ARG A 460 3.83 -6.93 17.85
CA ARG A 460 4.47 -6.76 19.16
C ARG A 460 3.44 -6.63 20.29
N LYS A 461 2.26 -6.12 19.94
CA LYS A 461 1.07 -6.07 20.79
C LYS A 461 -0.12 -6.71 20.04
N PRO A 462 -0.35 -8.03 20.20
CA PRO A 462 -1.32 -8.80 19.42
C PRO A 462 -2.72 -8.21 19.46
N MET A 463 -3.39 -8.15 18.30
CA MET A 463 -4.75 -7.59 18.22
C MET A 463 -5.78 -8.51 18.86
N VAL A 464 -5.54 -9.82 18.85
CA VAL A 464 -6.40 -10.81 19.50
C VAL A 464 -6.60 -10.49 20.99
N ASP A 465 -5.59 -9.94 21.67
CA ASP A 465 -5.64 -9.57 23.10
C ASP A 465 -6.38 -8.25 23.37
N ARG A 466 -6.63 -7.46 22.31
CA ARG A 466 -7.14 -6.09 22.41
C ARG A 466 -8.56 -5.92 21.86
N ILE A 467 -9.05 -6.87 21.08
CA ILE A 467 -10.24 -6.70 20.23
C ILE A 467 -11.58 -6.75 20.98
N ALA A 468 -11.63 -7.32 22.19
CA ALA A 468 -12.84 -7.54 22.98
C ALA A 468 -13.76 -6.30 23.19
N PRO A 469 -13.23 -5.06 23.33
CA PRO A 469 -14.07 -3.87 23.44
C PRO A 469 -14.87 -3.51 22.18
N ILE A 470 -14.51 -4.02 21.00
CA ILE A 470 -15.16 -3.66 19.73
C ILE A 470 -16.58 -4.22 19.67
N LYS A 471 -17.56 -3.33 19.47
CA LYS A 471 -19.00 -3.67 19.45
C LYS A 471 -19.65 -3.66 18.08
N VAL A 472 -18.98 -3.11 17.08
CA VAL A 472 -19.47 -3.11 15.69
C VAL A 472 -19.30 -4.49 15.03
N PRO A 473 -20.02 -4.80 13.94
CA PRO A 473 -19.78 -6.01 13.17
C PRO A 473 -18.34 -6.10 12.65
N VAL A 474 -17.75 -7.30 12.73
CA VAL A 474 -16.37 -7.57 12.30
C VAL A 474 -16.34 -8.83 11.43
N SER A 475 -15.94 -8.68 10.17
CA SER A 475 -15.74 -9.81 9.25
C SER A 475 -14.28 -9.95 8.88
N PHE A 476 -13.70 -11.12 9.13
CA PHE A 476 -12.36 -11.50 8.68
C PHE A 476 -12.45 -12.27 7.37
N MET A 477 -11.55 -11.99 6.43
CA MET A 477 -11.41 -12.68 5.17
C MET A 477 -9.96 -13.14 5.02
N TYR A 478 -9.72 -14.41 4.73
CA TYR A 478 -8.39 -14.98 4.47
C TYR A 478 -8.37 -15.68 3.11
N GLY A 479 -7.22 -15.76 2.46
CA GLY A 479 -7.04 -16.57 1.26
C GLY A 479 -6.80 -18.03 1.62
N GLU A 480 -7.21 -18.95 0.76
CA GLU A 480 -6.94 -20.40 0.89
C GLU A 480 -5.43 -20.71 1.02
N HIS A 481 -4.59 -19.92 0.38
CA HIS A 481 -3.12 -20.04 0.41
C HIS A 481 -2.46 -18.83 1.08
N ASP A 482 -3.17 -18.19 2.02
CA ASP A 482 -2.63 -17.08 2.78
C ASP A 482 -1.54 -17.54 3.74
N TRP A 483 -0.54 -16.68 3.92
CA TRP A 483 0.54 -16.86 4.89
C TRP A 483 0.21 -16.17 6.21
N MET A 484 -0.89 -15.39 6.26
CA MET A 484 -1.51 -14.95 7.51
C MET A 484 -2.33 -16.07 8.13
N ASP A 485 -2.23 -16.22 9.44
CA ASP A 485 -2.89 -17.30 10.16
C ASP A 485 -4.39 -17.02 10.36
N ILE A 486 -5.23 -17.83 9.71
CA ILE A 486 -6.69 -17.82 9.87
C ILE A 486 -7.13 -18.19 11.29
N GLN A 487 -6.33 -18.97 12.03
CA GLN A 487 -6.67 -19.36 13.40
C GLN A 487 -6.69 -18.15 14.33
N GLY A 488 -5.76 -17.21 14.17
CA GLY A 488 -5.81 -15.92 14.88
C GLY A 488 -7.12 -15.17 14.63
N GLY A 489 -7.64 -15.19 13.39
CA GLY A 489 -8.95 -14.60 13.06
C GLY A 489 -10.12 -15.29 13.76
N LYS A 490 -10.11 -16.62 13.80
CA LYS A 490 -11.12 -17.43 14.51
C LYS A 490 -11.09 -17.17 16.01
N GLU A 491 -9.90 -17.11 16.60
CA GLU A 491 -9.72 -16.77 18.01
C GLU A 491 -10.21 -15.35 18.32
N ALA A 492 -9.90 -14.38 17.45
CA ALA A 492 -10.38 -13.00 17.60
C ALA A 492 -11.91 -12.93 17.57
N VAL A 493 -12.56 -13.67 16.65
CA VAL A 493 -14.02 -13.79 16.60
C VAL A 493 -14.59 -14.46 17.85
N GLN A 494 -13.92 -15.48 18.40
CA GLN A 494 -14.36 -16.09 19.66
C GLN A 494 -14.29 -15.09 20.81
N ARG A 495 -13.20 -14.33 20.94
CA ARG A 495 -13.06 -13.30 21.98
C ARG A 495 -14.07 -12.15 21.84
N LEU A 496 -14.43 -11.79 20.61
CA LEU A 496 -15.54 -10.86 20.35
C LEU A 496 -16.87 -11.42 20.86
N LYS A 497 -17.18 -12.69 20.55
CA LYS A 497 -18.40 -13.37 21.02
C LYS A 497 -18.45 -13.46 22.53
N ASP A 498 -17.35 -13.83 23.18
CA ASP A 498 -17.23 -13.92 24.65
C ASP A 498 -17.44 -12.53 25.30
N ALA A 499 -17.05 -11.46 24.62
CA ALA A 499 -17.27 -10.07 25.04
C ALA A 499 -18.65 -9.50 24.65
N GLY A 500 -19.57 -10.34 24.16
CA GLY A 500 -20.94 -9.99 23.83
C GLY A 500 -21.17 -9.44 22.42
N ASN A 501 -20.18 -9.49 21.52
CA ASN A 501 -20.34 -9.12 20.11
C ASN A 501 -20.67 -10.37 19.27
N ALA A 502 -21.95 -10.57 18.96
CA ALA A 502 -22.44 -11.71 18.18
C ALA A 502 -22.24 -11.58 16.66
N HIS A 503 -21.63 -10.49 16.19
CA HIS A 503 -21.51 -10.15 14.76
C HIS A 503 -20.09 -10.37 14.21
N GLY A 504 -19.33 -11.29 14.82
CA GLY A 504 -18.02 -11.72 14.32
C GLY A 504 -18.15 -12.85 13.29
N SER A 505 -17.41 -12.76 12.18
CA SER A 505 -17.37 -13.80 11.13
C SER A 505 -15.96 -14.01 10.59
N VAL A 506 -15.65 -15.24 10.17
CA VAL A 506 -14.41 -15.57 9.43
C VAL A 506 -14.78 -16.26 8.12
N PHE A 507 -14.14 -15.84 7.03
CA PHE A 507 -14.32 -16.40 5.69
C PHE A 507 -12.98 -16.78 5.07
N CYS A 508 -12.98 -17.86 4.29
CA CYS A 508 -11.85 -18.27 3.47
C CYS A 508 -12.21 -18.09 1.98
N VAL A 509 -11.37 -17.39 1.22
CA VAL A 509 -11.56 -17.13 -0.20
C VAL A 509 -10.75 -18.14 -1.01
N PRO A 510 -11.40 -18.91 -1.90
CA PRO A 510 -10.77 -19.98 -2.67
C PRO A 510 -9.78 -19.42 -3.68
N HIS A 511 -8.72 -20.20 -3.95
CA HIS A 511 -7.68 -19.89 -4.95
C HIS A 511 -7.04 -18.50 -4.77
N ALA A 512 -6.99 -18.01 -3.53
CA ALA A 512 -6.43 -16.71 -3.20
C ALA A 512 -5.28 -16.85 -2.20
N GLY A 513 -4.24 -16.03 -2.38
CA GLY A 513 -3.18 -15.85 -1.40
C GLY A 513 -3.43 -14.60 -0.56
N HIS A 514 -2.36 -13.89 -0.21
CA HIS A 514 -2.41 -12.74 0.68
C HIS A 514 -3.14 -11.51 0.12
N HIS A 515 -3.04 -11.21 -1.18
CA HIS A 515 -3.78 -10.09 -1.75
C HIS A 515 -5.04 -10.65 -2.39
N ILE A 516 -5.95 -11.11 -1.54
CA ILE A 516 -7.20 -11.77 -1.93
C ILE A 516 -7.95 -10.99 -3.02
N THR A 517 -7.95 -9.67 -2.93
CA THR A 517 -8.63 -8.75 -3.86
C THR A 517 -8.04 -8.75 -5.27
N LEU A 518 -6.77 -9.10 -5.44
CA LEU A 518 -6.08 -9.24 -6.72
C LEU A 518 -5.97 -10.71 -7.17
N ASP A 519 -5.79 -11.63 -6.23
CA ASP A 519 -5.61 -13.05 -6.54
C ASP A 519 -6.94 -13.70 -7.00
N ASN A 520 -8.07 -13.30 -6.39
CA ASN A 520 -9.42 -13.71 -6.83
C ASN A 520 -10.43 -12.54 -6.68
N PRO A 521 -10.41 -11.56 -7.61
CA PRO A 521 -11.27 -10.38 -7.54
C PRO A 521 -12.76 -10.74 -7.59
N ARG A 522 -13.15 -11.77 -8.33
CA ARG A 522 -14.57 -12.17 -8.45
C ARG A 522 -15.15 -12.65 -7.13
N ALA A 523 -14.47 -13.58 -6.46
CA ALA A 523 -14.93 -14.13 -5.18
C ALA A 523 -14.88 -13.09 -4.06
N SER A 524 -13.76 -12.34 -3.99
CA SER A 524 -13.59 -11.29 -2.98
C SER A 524 -14.60 -10.16 -3.14
N ASN A 525 -14.85 -9.64 -4.35
CA ASN A 525 -15.85 -8.61 -4.61
C ASN A 525 -17.26 -9.08 -4.19
N THR A 526 -17.60 -10.33 -4.52
CA THR A 526 -18.90 -10.90 -4.15
C THR A 526 -19.07 -10.95 -2.64
N LEU A 527 -18.04 -11.42 -1.92
CA LEU A 527 -18.07 -11.54 -0.46
C LEU A 527 -18.10 -10.16 0.22
N ILE A 528 -17.25 -9.21 -0.20
CA ILE A 528 -17.23 -7.84 0.34
C ILE A 528 -18.61 -7.20 0.20
N ARG A 529 -19.26 -7.29 -0.97
CA ARG A 529 -20.61 -6.74 -1.17
C ARG A 529 -21.63 -7.36 -0.22
N LYS A 530 -21.57 -8.68 0.01
CA LYS A 530 -22.48 -9.35 0.95
C LYS A 530 -22.26 -8.90 2.39
N ILE A 531 -21.01 -8.71 2.78
CA ILE A 531 -20.65 -8.18 4.11
C ILE A 531 -21.16 -6.74 4.26
N LEU A 532 -20.94 -5.87 3.26
CA LEU A 532 -21.42 -4.48 3.29
C LEU A 532 -22.97 -4.40 3.35
N LEU A 533 -23.67 -5.33 2.71
CA LEU A 533 -25.12 -5.47 2.80
C LEU A 533 -25.61 -6.05 4.16
N GLY A 534 -24.71 -6.32 5.11
CA GLY A 534 -25.03 -6.87 6.43
C GLY A 534 -25.45 -8.34 6.42
N GLN A 535 -25.30 -9.04 5.30
CA GLN A 535 -25.73 -10.44 5.18
C GLN A 535 -24.88 -11.38 6.05
N ALA A 536 -23.59 -11.07 6.20
CA ALA A 536 -22.69 -11.78 7.11
C ALA A 536 -23.14 -11.58 8.58
N ASP A 537 -23.44 -10.35 8.97
CA ASP A 537 -23.84 -9.98 10.34
C ASP A 537 -25.12 -10.73 10.77
N VAL A 538 -26.09 -10.84 9.86
CA VAL A 538 -27.34 -11.61 10.05
C VAL A 538 -27.05 -13.10 10.17
N ALA A 539 -26.24 -13.65 9.26
CA ALA A 539 -25.89 -15.06 9.26
C ALA A 539 -25.16 -15.46 10.56
N ALA A 540 -24.18 -14.65 11.00
CA ALA A 540 -23.44 -14.85 12.24
C ALA A 540 -24.34 -14.84 13.48
N LYS A 541 -25.23 -13.84 13.58
CA LYS A 541 -26.18 -13.72 14.69
C LYS A 541 -27.10 -14.95 14.79
N GLU A 542 -27.51 -15.51 13.65
CA GLU A 542 -28.42 -16.65 13.59
C GLU A 542 -27.69 -18.01 13.63
N GLY A 543 -26.35 -18.03 13.74
CA GLY A 543 -25.56 -19.26 13.68
C GLY A 543 -25.68 -19.99 12.35
N ARG A 544 -26.00 -19.27 11.27
CA ARG A 544 -26.17 -19.83 9.92
C ARG A 544 -24.97 -19.51 9.05
N ARG A 545 -24.74 -20.36 8.05
CA ARG A 545 -23.71 -20.15 7.04
C ARG A 545 -24.15 -19.11 6.00
N LEU A 546 -23.29 -18.14 5.69
CA LEU A 546 -23.52 -17.21 4.59
C LEU A 546 -23.36 -17.96 3.25
N ARG A 547 -24.41 -17.97 2.43
CA ARG A 547 -24.32 -18.53 1.06
C ARG A 547 -23.56 -17.55 0.18
N VAL A 548 -22.29 -17.82 -0.13
CA VAL A 548 -21.43 -16.87 -0.87
C VAL A 548 -21.56 -17.01 -2.41
N GLY A 549 -21.95 -18.18 -2.92
CA GLY A 549 -22.20 -18.45 -4.36
C GLY A 549 -21.28 -19.56 -4.89
N SER A 550 -21.45 -19.97 -6.17
CA SER A 550 -20.64 -21.01 -6.81
C SER A 550 -19.16 -20.59 -6.89
N GLY A 551 -18.26 -21.35 -6.28
CA GLY A 551 -16.82 -21.11 -6.27
C GLY A 551 -16.18 -21.29 -4.89
N PHE A 552 -16.95 -21.13 -3.82
CA PHE A 552 -16.58 -21.47 -2.45
C PHE A 552 -16.77 -22.99 -2.24
N SER A 553 -15.77 -23.70 -1.71
CA SER A 553 -15.94 -25.12 -1.32
C SER A 553 -16.93 -25.24 -0.16
N SER A 554 -17.52 -26.43 0.03
CA SER A 554 -18.37 -26.75 1.19
C SER A 554 -17.66 -26.60 2.54
N ASP A 555 -16.34 -26.39 2.54
CA ASP A 555 -15.55 -26.19 3.76
C ASP A 555 -15.09 -24.76 3.96
N SER A 556 -15.07 -23.92 2.90
CA SER A 556 -14.72 -22.48 2.93
C SER A 556 -15.74 -21.59 3.65
N GLU A 557 -16.60 -22.23 4.43
CA GLU A 557 -17.82 -21.72 5.01
C GLU A 557 -17.55 -21.07 6.36
N THR A 558 -18.37 -20.06 6.70
CA THR A 558 -18.42 -19.41 8.03
C THR A 558 -18.15 -20.42 9.16
N ILE A 559 -17.03 -20.23 9.86
CA ILE A 559 -16.71 -20.93 11.13
C ILE A 559 -17.13 -20.02 12.29
#